data_AF-A0A1B6E1T6-F1
#
_entry.id   AF-A0A1B6E1T6-F1
#
_cell.length_a   1.000
_cell.length_b   1.000
_cell.length_c   1.000
_cell.angle_alpha   90.00
_cell.angle_beta   90.00
_cell.angle_gamma   90.00
#
_symmetry.space_group_name_H-M   'P 1'
#
loop_
_entity.id
_entity.type
_entity.pdbx_description
1 polymer ?
#
loop_
_entity_poly.entity_id
_entity_poly.type
_entity_poly.pdbx_seq_one_letter_code
_entity_poly.pdbx_strand_id
1 'polypeptide(L)'
;MPPKKSNLNNVRSREARRKRVERAHQSAEQIATRNAAQRIRTTEGRAQESQEQRDEGLRQTIRRTRAARERNIATARVQERQRQWTSRSLTRTSFVRLAFEYA
;
A
#
# COMPACT_ATOMS: atom_id res chain seq x y z
N MET A 1 -14.16 -25.67 -12.52
CA MET A 1 -13.12 -24.79 -13.13
C MET A 1 -11.76 -25.43 -12.91
N PRO A 2 -10.85 -25.45 -13.90
CA PRO A 2 -9.51 -25.97 -13.69
C PRO A 2 -8.71 -25.02 -12.77
N PRO A 3 -7.82 -25.53 -11.90
CA PRO A 3 -7.00 -24.69 -11.03
C PRO A 3 -6.07 -23.82 -11.88
N LYS A 4 -6.02 -22.51 -11.57
CA LYS A 4 -5.10 -21.58 -12.24
C LYS A 4 -3.66 -22.04 -12.01
N LYS A 5 -2.89 -22.23 -13.09
CA LYS A 5 -1.46 -22.54 -13.01
C LYS A 5 -0.75 -21.50 -12.14
N SER A 6 0.03 -21.94 -11.16
CA SER A 6 0.73 -21.02 -10.26
C SER A 6 1.84 -20.30 -11.02
N ASN A 7 1.88 -18.97 -10.92
CA ASN A 7 2.96 -18.16 -11.50
C ASN A 7 4.27 -18.24 -10.68
N LEU A 8 4.35 -19.16 -9.72
CA LEU A 8 5.49 -19.29 -8.81
C LEU A 8 6.78 -19.68 -9.54
N ASN A 9 6.66 -20.50 -10.59
CA ASN A 9 7.80 -20.96 -11.38
C ASN A 9 8.05 -20.13 -12.65
N ASN A 10 7.30 -19.05 -12.87
CA ASN A 10 7.58 -18.14 -13.96
C ASN A 10 8.93 -17.43 -13.71
N VAL A 11 9.76 -17.34 -14.75
CA VAL A 11 11.06 -16.64 -14.75
C VAL A 11 10.95 -15.25 -14.13
N ARG A 12 9.95 -14.45 -14.53
CA ARG A 12 9.73 -13.10 -13.98
C ARG A 12 9.47 -13.10 -12.47
N SER A 13 8.74 -14.10 -11.99
CA SER A 13 8.43 -14.25 -10.57
C SER A 13 9.67 -14.65 -9.76
N ARG A 14 10.50 -15.55 -10.31
CA ARG A 14 11.77 -15.97 -9.71
C ARG A 14 12.77 -14.82 -9.62
N GLU A 15 12.93 -14.03 -10.69
CA GLU A 15 13.80 -12.85 -10.67
C GLU A 15 13.33 -11.78 -9.69
N ALA A 16 12.03 -11.49 -9.67
CA ALA A 16 11.46 -10.53 -8.72
C ALA A 16 11.63 -10.99 -7.26
N ARG A 17 11.58 -12.30 -6.99
CA ARG A 17 11.89 -12.86 -5.68
C ARG A 17 13.37 -12.72 -5.33
N ARG A 18 14.26 -13.08 -6.25
CA ARG A 18 15.72 -12.92 -6.07
C ARG A 18 16.08 -11.47 -5.73
N LYS A 19 15.61 -10.51 -6.52
CA LYS A 19 15.83 -9.07 -6.27
C LYS A 19 15.29 -8.59 -4.93
N ARG A 20 14.18 -9.16 -4.45
CA ARG A 20 13.62 -8.84 -3.12
C ARG A 20 14.51 -9.37 -2.00
N VAL A 21 14.99 -10.60 -2.11
CA VAL A 21 15.93 -11.19 -1.14
C VAL A 21 17.23 -10.41 -1.11
N GLU A 22 17.82 -10.12 -2.27
CA GLU A 22 19.03 -9.31 -2.38
C GLU A 22 18.86 -7.94 -1.72
N ARG A 23 17.72 -7.27 -1.94
CA ARG A 23 17.42 -5.98 -1.29
C ARG A 23 17.24 -6.08 0.22
N ALA A 24 16.68 -7.18 0.73
CA ALA A 24 16.46 -7.37 2.15
C ALA A 24 17.78 -7.51 2.93
N HIS A 25 18.85 -7.93 2.26
CA HIS A 25 20.20 -8.07 2.84
C HIS A 25 21.09 -6.83 2.64
N GLN A 26 20.56 -5.74 2.07
CA GLN A 26 21.35 -4.53 1.87
C GLN A 26 21.56 -3.78 3.19
N SER A 27 22.78 -3.28 3.41
CA SER A 27 23.05 -2.35 4.51
C SER A 27 22.38 -0.99 4.28
N ALA A 28 22.22 -0.20 5.34
CA ALA A 28 21.67 1.15 5.23
C ALA A 28 22.46 2.04 4.26
N GLU A 29 23.79 1.91 4.25
CA GLU A 29 24.68 2.63 3.33
C GLU A 29 24.45 2.20 1.87
N GLN A 30 24.32 0.89 1.61
CA GLN A 30 24.02 0.39 0.26
C GLN A 30 22.64 0.87 -0.22
N ILE A 31 21.66 0.94 0.67
CA ILE A 31 20.32 1.49 0.37
C ILE A 31 20.43 2.98 0.06
N ALA A 32 21.20 3.74 0.84
CA ALA A 32 21.40 5.18 0.63
C ALA A 32 22.05 5.47 -0.72
N THR A 33 23.13 4.76 -1.06
CA THR A 33 23.83 4.91 -2.35
C THR A 33 22.92 4.56 -3.52
N ARG A 34 22.15 3.47 -3.43
CA ARG A 34 21.16 3.10 -4.45
C ARG A 34 20.08 4.17 -4.62
N ASN A 35 19.56 4.71 -3.52
CA ASN A 35 18.56 5.76 -3.55
C ASN A 35 19.12 7.05 -4.15
N ALA A 36 20.36 7.43 -3.82
CA ALA A 36 21.04 8.58 -4.39
C ALA A 36 21.21 8.43 -5.92
N ALA A 37 21.74 7.29 -6.38
CA ALA A 37 21.87 7.01 -7.81
C ALA A 37 20.51 7.00 -8.54
N GLN A 38 19.44 6.53 -7.88
CA GLN A 38 18.09 6.57 -8.44
C GLN A 38 17.56 8.01 -8.54
N ARG A 39 17.82 8.86 -7.54
CA ARG A 39 17.43 10.28 -7.57
C ARG A 39 18.13 11.00 -8.71
N ILE A 40 19.44 10.82 -8.87
CA ILE A 40 20.24 11.41 -9.95
C ILE A 40 19.66 11.05 -11.32
N ARG A 41 19.45 9.75 -11.60
CA ARG A 41 18.83 9.32 -12.87
C ARG A 41 17.44 9.90 -13.10
N THR A 42 16.65 10.01 -12.03
CA THR A 42 15.30 10.58 -12.12
C THR A 42 15.35 12.09 -12.41
N THR A 43 16.28 12.82 -11.80
CA THR A 43 16.46 14.25 -12.05
C THR A 43 17.00 14.52 -13.45
N GLU A 44 17.94 13.69 -13.94
CA GLU A 44 18.45 13.77 -15.30
C GLU A 44 17.35 13.50 -16.32
N GLY A 45 16.55 12.45 -16.12
CA GLY A 45 15.39 12.17 -16.98
C GLY A 45 14.41 13.33 -17.03
N ARG A 46 14.09 13.93 -15.88
CA ARG A 46 13.22 15.12 -15.80
C ARG A 46 13.78 16.36 -16.49
N ALA A 47 15.10 16.52 -16.50
CA ALA A 47 15.73 17.64 -17.22
C ALA A 47 15.61 17.48 -18.74
N GLN A 48 15.42 16.25 -19.24
CA GLN A 48 15.28 15.92 -20.65
C GLN A 48 13.81 15.75 -21.09
N GLU A 49 12.85 15.82 -20.16
CA GLU A 49 11.43 15.67 -20.46
C GLU A 49 10.90 16.84 -21.30
N SER A 50 10.09 16.54 -22.30
CA SER A 50 9.34 17.57 -23.01
C SER A 50 8.23 18.15 -22.12
N GLN A 51 7.75 19.35 -22.45
CA GLN A 51 6.65 19.98 -21.72
C GLN A 51 5.38 19.10 -21.73
N GLU A 52 5.08 18.44 -22.85
CA GLU A 52 3.93 17.52 -22.96
C GLU A 52 4.07 16.29 -22.05
N GLN A 53 5.27 15.69 -21.99
CA GLN A 53 5.55 14.56 -21.10
C GLN A 53 5.40 14.96 -19.63
N ARG A 54 5.87 16.16 -19.29
CA ARG A 54 5.74 16.73 -17.95
C ARG A 54 4.28 16.95 -17.57
N ASP A 55 3.49 17.55 -18.46
CA ASP A 55 2.07 17.83 -18.22
C ASP A 55 1.24 16.55 -18.10
N GLU A 56 1.54 15.54 -18.93
CA GLU A 56 0.93 14.22 -18.81
C GLU A 56 1.33 13.53 -17.49
N GLY A 57 2.59 13.63 -17.09
CA GLY A 57 3.08 13.15 -15.79
C GLY A 57 2.35 13.79 -14.60
N LEU A 58 2.08 15.10 -14.68
CA LEU A 58 1.29 15.83 -13.69
C LEU A 58 -0.16 15.33 -13.64
N ARG A 59 -0.82 15.20 -14.80
CA ARG A 59 -2.20 14.67 -14.89
C ARG A 59 -2.30 13.27 -14.30
N GLN A 60 -1.36 12.38 -14.62
CA GLN A 60 -1.33 11.03 -14.04
C GLN A 60 -1.13 11.05 -12.53
N THR A 61 -0.24 11.91 -12.03
CA THR A 61 0.03 12.05 -10.60
C THR A 61 -1.23 12.51 -9.85
N ILE A 62 -1.93 13.52 -10.36
CA ILE A 62 -3.19 14.01 -9.79
C ILE A 62 -4.22 12.88 -9.72
N ARG A 63 -4.41 12.15 -10.83
CA ARG A 63 -5.35 11.00 -10.88
C ARG A 63 -5.00 9.92 -9.86
N ARG A 64 -3.73 9.53 -9.76
CA ARG A 64 -3.24 8.52 -8.81
C ARG A 64 -3.45 8.97 -7.36
N THR A 65 -3.11 10.21 -7.04
CA THR A 65 -3.28 10.79 -5.69
C THR A 65 -4.75 10.85 -5.30
N ARG A 66 -5.63 11.26 -6.22
CA ARG A 66 -7.08 11.27 -5.98
C ARG A 66 -7.62 9.86 -5.71
N ALA A 67 -7.26 8.89 -6.55
CA ALA A 67 -7.68 7.51 -6.37
C ALA A 67 -7.17 6.89 -5.05
N ALA A 68 -5.91 7.19 -4.67
CA ALA A 68 -5.36 6.76 -3.39
C ALA A 68 -6.13 7.38 -2.20
N ARG A 69 -6.46 8.68 -2.28
CA ARG A 69 -7.26 9.37 -1.26
C ARG A 69 -8.65 8.74 -1.11
N GLU A 70 -9.34 8.49 -2.21
CA GLU A 70 -10.67 7.87 -2.21
C GLU A 70 -10.63 6.47 -1.57
N ARG A 71 -9.61 5.66 -1.91
CA ARG A 71 -9.40 4.35 -1.27
C ARG A 71 -9.16 4.49 0.22
N ASN A 72 -8.30 5.41 0.64
CA ASN A 72 -7.98 5.62 2.06
C ASN A 72 -9.22 6.05 2.87
N ILE A 73 -10.05 6.92 2.30
CA ILE A 73 -11.32 7.32 2.92
C ILE A 73 -12.25 6.13 3.03
N ALA A 74 -12.39 5.33 1.97
CA ALA A 74 -13.23 4.13 1.99
C ALA A 74 -12.75 3.13 3.06
N THR A 75 -11.45 2.88 3.15
CA THR A 75 -10.87 2.00 4.17
C THR A 75 -11.10 2.53 5.58
N ALA A 76 -10.93 3.84 5.80
CA ALA A 76 -11.16 4.46 7.10
C ALA A 76 -12.63 4.32 7.54
N ARG A 77 -13.58 4.56 6.63
CA ARG A 77 -15.02 4.38 6.89
C ARG A 77 -15.38 2.93 7.23
N VAL A 78 -14.74 1.95 6.60
CA VAL A 78 -14.95 0.53 6.93
C VAL A 78 -14.42 0.23 8.33
N GLN A 79 -13.21 0.69 8.66
CA GLN A 79 -12.63 0.51 9.99
C GLN A 79 -13.47 1.17 11.09
N GLU A 80 -13.98 2.38 10.83
CA GLU A 80 -14.84 3.10 11.76
C GLU A 80 -16.16 2.36 12.01
N ARG A 81 -16.82 1.87 10.96
CA ARG A 81 -18.01 1.02 11.10
C ARG A 81 -17.71 -0.21 11.93
N GLN A 82 -16.58 -0.88 11.69
CA GLN A 82 -16.17 -2.04 12.48
C GLN A 82 -16.00 -1.67 13.96
N ARG A 83 -15.35 -0.54 14.27
CA ARG A 83 -15.17 -0.05 15.65
C ARG A 83 -16.51 0.27 16.33
N GLN A 84 -17.45 0.87 15.60
CA GLN A 84 -18.78 1.15 16.14
C GLN A 84 -19.55 -0.14 16.42
N TRP A 85 -19.45 -1.13 15.53
CA TRP A 85 -20.07 -2.45 15.74
C TRP A 85 -19.51 -3.14 16.97
N THR A 86 -18.17 -3.20 17.12
CA THR A 86 -17.54 -3.81 18.28
C THR A 86 -17.90 -3.07 19.57
N SER A 87 -17.85 -1.73 19.57
CA SER A 87 -18.26 -0.91 20.72
C SER A 87 -19.69 -1.21 21.14
N ARG A 88 -20.66 -1.20 20.20
CA ARG A 88 -22.07 -1.51 20.49
C ARG A 88 -22.27 -2.94 21.00
N SER A 89 -21.53 -3.91 20.49
CA SER A 89 -21.58 -5.28 21.02
C SER A 89 -21.08 -5.38 22.45
N LEU A 90 -19.98 -4.68 22.79
CA LEU A 90 -19.42 -4.65 24.14
C LEU A 90 -20.35 -3.92 25.12
N THR A 91 -20.97 -2.83 24.69
CA THR A 91 -22.00 -2.13 25.48
C THR A 91 -23.20 -3.05 25.74
N ARG A 92 -23.67 -3.79 24.74
CA ARG A 92 -24.78 -4.76 24.93
C ARG A 92 -24.40 -5.86 25.92
N THR A 93 -23.23 -6.46 25.80
CA THR A 93 -22.81 -7.54 26.71
C THR A 93 -22.61 -7.04 28.14
N SER A 94 -22.05 -5.84 28.31
CA SER A 94 -21.91 -5.24 29.65
C SER A 94 -23.26 -4.92 30.30
N PHE A 95 -24.24 -4.39 29.55
CA PHE A 95 -25.61 -4.20 30.06
C PHE A 95 -26.27 -5.51 30.47
N VAL A 96 -26.16 -6.56 29.65
CA VAL A 96 -26.72 -7.89 29.97
C VAL A 96 -26.06 -8.46 31.23
N ARG A 97 -24.74 -8.30 31.37
CA ARG A 97 -24.00 -8.77 32.54
C ARG A 97 -24.40 -8.04 33.81
N LEU A 98 -24.52 -6.72 33.78
CA LEU A 98 -24.99 -5.93 34.93
C LEU A 98 -26.42 -6.30 35.34
N ALA A 99 -27.31 -6.52 34.37
CA ALA A 99 -28.67 -6.97 34.64
C ALA A 99 -28.73 -8.37 35.27
N PHE A 100 -27.70 -9.21 35.06
CA PHE A 100 -27.63 -10.55 35.64
C PHE A 100 -26.90 -10.59 36.99
N GLU A 101 -25.92 -9.71 37.23
CA GLU A 101 -25.17 -9.62 38.49
C GLU A 101 -25.93 -8.85 39.60
N TYR A 102 -26.92 -8.02 39.25
CA TYR A 102 -27.71 -7.21 40.18
C TYR A 102 -29.22 -7.50 40.15
N ALA A 103 -29.64 -8.64 39.59
CA ALA A 103 -31.00 -9.18 39.71
C ALA A 103 -31.02 -10.32 40.73
#